data_AF-A0A6G1JUP3-F1
#
_entry.id   AF-A0A6G1JUP3-F1
#
_cell.length_a   1.000
_cell.length_b   1.000
_cell.length_c   1.000
_cell.angle_alpha   90.00
_cell.angle_beta   90.00
_cell.angle_gamma   90.00
#
_symmetry.space_group_name_H-M   'P 1'
#
loop_
_entity.id
_entity.type
_entity.pdbx_description
1 polymer ?
#
loop_
_entity_poly.entity_id
_entity_poly.type
_entity_poly.pdbx_seq_one_letter_code
_entity_poly.pdbx_strand_id
1 'polypeptide(L)'
;MSPRSILSIGLAIQTVSIHAAAYCLAGQACFPSDDVLATFEQSLGGNLIKTLPYGSACYSATYNAEECLKLANQSQTFDFRESQAAAVMYINNEITKDGEGCPVPITTADGSPPAAINGSCTLGNMPSYVVNVTCAHDVSLAVKFAAAHNLRLRIKNSGHDYAGRSAGKGALSIWTRHLNEAVLIEDFSPEGVHGYSTDVVSAGPGVNVEELNQWGADNARVTIGGYTPSVGATGGYLLGGGFGPTAPHFGMGVDNVVQFEVITADGDIKIANSAKNQDLFWALRGGGGAFGVVTHVWLKAYPALAAVNTVAGPVVCQDRASYEQMINTLIDLQVPLNDAGHSVSQIWIGHNQCAIHSNYC
;
A
#
# COMPACT_ATOMS: atom_id res chain seq x y z
N MET A 1 21.95 65.18 12.19
CA MET A 1 21.68 63.92 11.47
C MET A 1 22.88 63.00 11.69
N SER A 2 22.72 61.93 12.47
CA SER A 2 23.78 60.95 12.75
C SER A 2 23.73 59.83 11.71
N PRO A 3 24.85 59.40 11.10
CA PRO A 3 24.86 58.30 10.15
C PRO A 3 24.73 56.98 10.90
N ARG A 4 23.64 56.25 10.64
CA ARG A 4 23.44 54.88 11.13
C ARG A 4 24.26 53.92 10.26
N SER A 5 25.31 53.32 10.82
CA SER A 5 26.02 52.20 10.22
C SER A 5 25.16 50.94 10.32
N ILE A 6 24.88 50.32 9.18
CA ILE A 6 24.19 49.01 9.10
C ILE A 6 25.27 47.93 9.16
N LEU A 7 25.24 47.13 10.23
CA LEU A 7 26.10 45.96 10.39
C LEU A 7 25.42 44.76 9.71
N SER A 8 25.89 44.39 8.52
CA SER A 8 25.43 43.18 7.83
C SER A 8 26.17 41.96 8.37
N ILE A 9 25.50 41.17 9.20
CA ILE A 9 25.98 39.85 9.63
C ILE A 9 25.62 38.85 8.53
N GLY A 10 26.59 38.51 7.68
CA GLY A 10 26.46 37.41 6.72
C GLY A 10 26.51 36.08 7.45
N LEU A 11 25.36 35.45 7.66
CA LEU A 11 25.29 34.07 8.12
C LEU A 11 25.73 33.16 6.96
N ALA A 12 26.98 32.72 6.98
CA ALA A 12 27.45 31.69 6.06
C ALA A 12 26.75 30.37 6.42
N ILE A 13 25.65 30.07 5.72
CA ILE A 13 25.04 28.74 5.75
C ILE A 13 26.03 27.82 5.03
N GLN A 14 26.90 27.16 5.78
CA GLN A 14 27.57 25.97 5.29
C GLN A 14 26.48 24.92 5.12
N THR A 15 26.04 24.71 3.88
CA THR A 15 25.29 23.52 3.51
C THR A 15 26.24 22.33 3.67
N VAL A 16 26.27 21.76 4.88
CA VAL A 16 26.75 20.40 5.04
C VAL A 16 25.74 19.54 4.29
N SER A 17 26.05 19.20 3.04
CA SER A 17 25.37 18.08 2.38
C SER A 17 25.73 16.83 3.17
N ILE A 18 24.94 16.52 4.19
CA ILE A 18 24.86 15.17 4.74
C ILE A 18 24.28 14.35 3.60
N HIS A 19 25.14 13.85 2.71
CA HIS A 19 24.78 12.72 1.89
C HIS A 19 24.52 11.61 2.89
N ALA A 20 23.25 11.31 3.14
CA ALA A 20 22.89 10.07 3.81
C ALA A 20 23.70 8.97 3.12
N ALA A 21 24.48 8.20 3.90
CA ALA A 21 25.25 7.10 3.35
C ALA A 21 24.32 6.26 2.48
N ALA A 22 24.70 6.01 1.23
CA ALA A 22 23.87 5.22 0.33
C ALA A 22 23.57 3.87 1.00
N TYR A 23 22.30 3.45 0.97
CA TYR A 23 21.91 2.15 1.49
C TYR A 23 22.76 1.05 0.84
N CYS A 24 23.08 0.03 1.62
CA CYS A 24 23.67 -1.17 1.10
C CYS A 24 22.60 -2.00 0.37
N LEU A 25 22.79 -2.19 -0.93
CA LEU A 25 21.86 -2.92 -1.80
C LEU A 25 22.39 -4.32 -2.10
N ALA A 26 21.47 -5.27 -2.34
CA ALA A 26 21.84 -6.62 -2.72
C ALA A 26 22.78 -6.64 -3.95
N GLY A 27 23.81 -7.48 -3.87
CA GLY A 27 24.89 -7.56 -4.88
C GLY A 27 26.09 -6.63 -4.63
N GLN A 28 26.02 -5.73 -3.64
CA GLN A 28 27.16 -4.92 -3.21
C GLN A 28 27.99 -5.63 -2.13
N ALA A 29 29.28 -5.31 -2.03
CA ALA A 29 30.21 -5.94 -1.08
C ALA A 29 29.86 -5.69 0.40
N CYS A 30 29.11 -4.63 0.71
CA CYS A 30 28.63 -4.35 2.06
C CYS A 30 27.42 -5.23 2.45
N PHE A 31 26.78 -5.92 1.50
CA PHE A 31 25.53 -6.61 1.74
C PHE A 31 25.81 -7.86 2.59
N PRO A 32 24.90 -8.24 3.52
CA PRO A 32 25.10 -9.42 4.35
C PRO A 32 25.46 -10.66 3.52
N SER A 33 26.45 -11.42 3.99
CA SER A 33 26.82 -12.70 3.38
C SER A 33 25.71 -13.73 3.54
N ASP A 34 25.78 -14.81 2.76
CA ASP A 34 24.81 -15.90 2.83
C ASP A 34 24.71 -16.51 4.26
N ASP A 35 25.83 -16.63 4.99
CA ASP A 35 25.84 -17.12 6.37
C ASP A 35 25.10 -16.18 7.35
N VAL A 36 25.24 -14.86 7.16
CA VAL A 36 24.54 -13.85 7.96
C VAL A 36 23.04 -13.88 7.64
N LEU A 37 22.68 -14.01 6.36
CA LEU A 37 21.28 -14.13 5.94
C LEU A 37 20.65 -15.42 6.45
N ALA A 38 21.36 -16.55 6.45
CA ALA A 38 20.89 -17.81 6.99
C ALA A 38 20.65 -17.74 8.51
N THR A 39 21.53 -17.04 9.24
CA THR A 39 21.33 -16.79 10.68
C THR A 39 20.10 -15.92 10.93
N PHE A 40 19.92 -14.88 10.13
CA PHE A 40 18.74 -14.02 10.20
C PHE A 40 17.45 -14.79 9.86
N GLU A 41 17.46 -15.62 8.83
CA GLU A 41 16.35 -16.50 8.46
C GLU A 41 15.98 -17.45 9.60
N GLN A 42 16.95 -18.06 10.28
CA GLN A 42 16.71 -18.90 11.45
C GLN A 42 16.01 -18.12 12.58
N SER A 43 16.42 -16.86 12.81
CA SER A 43 15.76 -16.01 13.81
C SER A 43 14.30 -15.66 13.47
N LEU A 44 13.94 -15.72 12.18
CA LEU A 44 12.59 -15.52 11.65
C LEU A 44 11.77 -16.82 11.53
N GLY A 45 12.33 -17.96 11.98
CA GLY A 45 11.68 -19.26 11.83
C GLY A 45 11.57 -19.75 10.38
N GLY A 46 12.50 -19.34 9.49
CA GLY A 46 12.49 -19.75 8.07
C GLY A 46 11.68 -18.83 7.14
N ASN A 47 11.26 -17.66 7.62
CA ASN A 47 10.39 -16.75 6.87
C ASN A 47 11.13 -15.69 6.03
N LEU A 48 12.34 -15.99 5.57
CA LEU A 48 13.10 -15.12 4.66
C LEU A 48 13.03 -15.64 3.22
N ILE A 49 12.43 -14.87 2.33
CA ILE A 49 12.26 -15.23 0.92
C ILE A 49 13.30 -14.49 0.09
N LYS A 50 14.17 -15.24 -0.61
CA LYS A 50 15.00 -14.68 -1.68
C LYS A 50 14.13 -14.50 -2.93
N THR A 51 13.99 -13.26 -3.38
CA THR A 51 13.11 -12.95 -4.52
C THR A 51 13.71 -13.44 -5.83
N LEU A 52 12.89 -14.12 -6.62
CA LEU A 52 13.19 -14.48 -8.00
C LEU A 52 12.25 -13.71 -8.93
N PRO A 53 12.72 -13.29 -10.12
CA PRO A 53 11.88 -12.59 -11.07
C PRO A 53 10.86 -13.57 -11.67
N TYR A 54 9.62 -13.51 -11.21
CA TYR A 54 8.58 -14.49 -11.54
C TYR A 54 8.28 -14.58 -13.05
N GLY A 55 8.57 -13.54 -13.83
CA GLY A 55 8.38 -13.54 -15.29
C GLY A 55 9.42 -14.34 -16.08
N SER A 56 10.43 -14.95 -15.44
CA SER A 56 11.54 -15.61 -16.13
C SER A 56 11.11 -16.72 -17.09
N ALA A 57 10.00 -17.40 -16.81
CA ALA A 57 9.44 -18.42 -17.70
C ALA A 57 9.06 -17.89 -19.10
N CYS A 58 8.90 -16.58 -19.26
CA CYS A 58 8.61 -15.95 -20.55
C CYS A 58 9.85 -15.50 -21.33
N TYR A 59 11.06 -15.69 -20.79
CA TYR A 59 12.31 -15.22 -21.40
C TYR A 59 13.10 -16.38 -22.00
N SER A 60 13.74 -16.15 -23.14
CA SER A 60 14.39 -17.18 -23.97
C SER A 60 15.38 -18.07 -23.21
N ALA A 61 16.09 -17.54 -22.21
CA ALA A 61 17.05 -18.29 -21.42
C ALA A 61 16.41 -19.38 -20.53
N THR A 62 15.16 -19.19 -20.13
CA THR A 62 14.42 -20.06 -19.19
C THR A 62 13.00 -20.33 -19.69
N TYR A 63 12.79 -20.26 -21.01
CA TYR A 63 11.46 -20.22 -21.59
C TYR A 63 10.70 -21.52 -21.33
N ASN A 64 9.50 -21.38 -20.79
CA ASN A 64 8.53 -22.45 -20.62
C ASN A 64 7.17 -21.93 -21.10
N ALA A 65 6.68 -22.47 -22.21
CA ALA A 65 5.47 -21.99 -22.85
C ALA A 65 4.22 -22.13 -21.95
N GLU A 66 4.10 -23.23 -21.21
CA GLU A 66 2.96 -23.49 -20.32
C GLU A 66 2.97 -22.52 -19.12
N GLU A 67 4.12 -22.39 -18.45
CA GLU A 67 4.24 -21.48 -17.32
C GLU A 67 4.12 -20.01 -17.75
N CYS A 68 4.68 -19.65 -18.91
CA CYS A 68 4.52 -18.31 -19.46
C CYS A 68 3.06 -18.00 -19.79
N LEU A 69 2.32 -18.94 -20.38
CA LEU A 69 0.87 -18.77 -20.64
C LEU A 69 0.09 -18.61 -19.32
N LYS A 70 0.41 -19.42 -18.31
CA LYS A 70 -0.21 -19.31 -16.99
C LYS A 70 0.03 -17.93 -16.39
N LEU A 71 1.27 -17.45 -16.39
CA LEU A 71 1.63 -16.11 -15.93
C LEU A 71 0.95 -15.01 -16.76
N ALA A 72 0.89 -15.14 -18.08
CA ALA A 72 0.22 -14.18 -18.95
C ALA A 72 -1.26 -14.01 -18.60
N ASN A 73 -1.94 -15.12 -18.25
CA ASN A 73 -3.35 -15.13 -17.87
C ASN A 73 -3.65 -14.56 -16.49
N GLN A 74 -2.75 -14.76 -15.52
CA GLN A 74 -3.04 -14.44 -14.12
C GLN A 74 -2.22 -13.27 -13.58
N SER A 75 -1.10 -12.90 -14.20
CA SER A 75 -0.15 -11.99 -13.55
C SER A 75 -0.76 -10.62 -13.29
N GLN A 76 -1.77 -10.18 -14.02
CA GLN A 76 -2.43 -8.88 -13.79
C GLN A 76 -3.65 -8.97 -12.85
N THR A 77 -3.98 -10.16 -12.32
CA THR A 77 -5.09 -10.29 -11.39
C THR A 77 -4.71 -9.84 -9.98
N PHE A 78 -5.72 -9.42 -9.22
CA PHE A 78 -5.55 -9.05 -7.83
C PHE A 78 -4.94 -10.19 -7.00
N ASP A 79 -5.50 -11.39 -7.11
CA ASP A 79 -5.09 -12.59 -6.37
C ASP A 79 -3.61 -12.94 -6.59
N PHE A 80 -3.15 -12.87 -7.85
CA PHE A 80 -1.75 -13.11 -8.15
C PHE A 80 -0.87 -12.05 -7.49
N ARG A 81 -1.17 -10.76 -7.70
CA ARG A 81 -0.32 -9.67 -7.21
C ARG A 81 -0.23 -9.62 -5.69
N GLU A 82 -1.33 -9.88 -5.00
CA GLU A 82 -1.35 -9.94 -3.53
C GLU A 82 -0.61 -11.15 -2.97
N SER A 83 -0.71 -12.31 -3.63
CA SER A 83 -0.04 -13.55 -3.18
C SER A 83 1.46 -13.57 -3.45
N GLN A 84 1.96 -12.75 -4.36
CA GLN A 84 3.39 -12.66 -4.65
C GLN A 84 4.11 -11.74 -3.64
N ALA A 85 5.13 -12.28 -2.98
CA ALA A 85 5.92 -11.59 -1.94
C ALA A 85 6.59 -10.29 -2.43
N ALA A 86 6.94 -10.21 -3.71
CA ALA A 86 7.67 -9.08 -4.29
C ALA A 86 6.92 -8.30 -5.37
N ALA A 87 5.78 -8.81 -5.84
CA ALA A 87 4.98 -8.11 -6.85
C ALA A 87 4.22 -6.93 -6.24
N VAL A 88 3.92 -5.94 -7.09
CA VAL A 88 3.06 -4.80 -6.79
C VAL A 88 1.96 -4.68 -7.82
N MET A 89 0.85 -4.05 -7.43
CA MET A 89 -0.37 -3.99 -8.27
C MET A 89 -0.11 -3.26 -9.60
N TYR A 90 0.67 -2.19 -9.54
CA TYR A 90 1.00 -1.37 -10.70
C TYR A 90 2.36 -1.79 -11.25
N ILE A 91 2.34 -2.58 -12.33
CA ILE A 91 3.52 -3.23 -12.92
C ILE A 91 4.63 -2.27 -13.36
N ASN A 92 4.28 -1.02 -13.67
CA ASN A 92 5.26 0.02 -13.96
C ASN A 92 6.20 0.30 -12.76
N ASN A 93 5.73 0.06 -11.52
CA ASN A 93 6.55 0.22 -10.32
C ASN A 93 7.52 -0.94 -10.11
N GLU A 94 7.42 -2.04 -10.86
CA GLU A 94 8.38 -3.16 -10.84
C GLU A 94 9.57 -2.92 -11.77
N ILE A 95 9.44 -2.00 -12.72
CA ILE A 95 10.48 -1.67 -13.70
C ILE A 95 11.26 -0.45 -13.22
N THR A 96 12.59 -0.50 -13.33
CA THR A 96 13.44 0.64 -13.00
C THR A 96 13.31 1.74 -14.06
N LYS A 97 13.74 2.96 -13.73
CA LYS A 97 13.83 4.07 -14.69
C LYS A 97 14.68 3.75 -15.93
N ASP A 98 15.62 2.81 -15.81
CA ASP A 98 16.56 2.41 -16.86
C ASP A 98 16.02 1.20 -17.67
N GLY A 99 14.77 0.78 -17.43
CA GLY A 99 14.10 -0.30 -18.15
C GLY A 99 14.41 -1.71 -17.62
N GLU A 100 15.21 -1.85 -16.55
CA GLU A 100 15.44 -3.15 -15.93
C GLU A 100 14.17 -3.66 -15.24
N GLY A 101 13.79 -4.90 -15.55
CA GLY A 101 12.69 -5.61 -14.91
C GLY A 101 12.50 -6.99 -15.53
N CYS A 102 11.37 -7.62 -15.23
CA CYS A 102 10.97 -8.87 -15.85
C CYS A 102 9.45 -8.88 -16.13
N PRO A 103 8.95 -7.97 -17.00
CA PRO A 103 7.55 -7.92 -17.35
C PRO A 103 7.06 -9.24 -17.97
N VAL A 104 5.87 -9.65 -17.56
CA VAL A 104 5.15 -10.78 -18.16
C VAL A 104 4.33 -10.26 -19.34
N PRO A 105 4.41 -10.91 -20.53
CA PRO A 105 3.59 -10.54 -21.68
C PRO A 105 2.11 -10.80 -21.42
N ILE A 106 1.24 -10.06 -22.12
CA ILE A 106 -0.21 -10.29 -22.08
C ILE A 106 -0.54 -11.53 -22.92
N THR A 107 -1.56 -12.28 -22.51
CA THR A 107 -2.08 -13.43 -23.26
C THR A 107 -2.45 -13.03 -24.69
N THR A 108 -2.13 -13.88 -25.65
CA THR A 108 -2.52 -13.68 -27.05
C THR A 108 -4.04 -13.84 -27.21
N ALA A 109 -4.61 -13.18 -28.22
CA ALA A 109 -6.05 -13.22 -28.46
C ALA A 109 -6.59 -14.64 -28.76
N ASP A 110 -5.74 -15.53 -29.26
CA ASP A 110 -6.07 -16.93 -29.57
C ASP A 110 -5.82 -17.90 -28.40
N GLY A 111 -5.37 -17.39 -27.24
CA GLY A 111 -5.09 -18.19 -26.05
C GLY A 111 -3.81 -19.04 -26.13
N SER A 112 -2.99 -18.87 -27.17
CA SER A 112 -1.70 -19.53 -27.29
C SER A 112 -0.64 -18.93 -26.35
N PRO A 113 0.42 -19.69 -26.01
CA PRO A 113 1.54 -19.15 -25.25
C PRO A 113 2.18 -17.95 -25.95
N PRO A 114 2.45 -16.84 -25.24
CA PRO A 114 3.22 -15.74 -25.78
C PRO A 114 4.60 -16.19 -26.27
N ALA A 115 5.09 -15.58 -27.34
CA ALA A 115 6.44 -15.85 -27.84
C ALA A 115 7.51 -15.50 -26.78
N ALA A 116 8.59 -16.28 -26.76
CA ALA A 116 9.72 -16.03 -25.87
C ALA A 116 10.30 -14.63 -26.06
N ILE A 117 10.53 -13.92 -24.96
CA ILE A 117 11.15 -12.60 -24.95
C ILE A 117 12.67 -12.75 -25.08
N ASN A 118 13.27 -12.00 -26.01
CA ASN A 118 14.73 -11.86 -26.12
C ASN A 118 15.20 -10.71 -25.22
N GLY A 119 16.16 -10.98 -24.34
CA GLY A 119 16.71 -9.99 -23.41
C GLY A 119 16.93 -10.56 -22.01
N SER A 120 17.19 -9.67 -21.05
CA SER A 120 17.40 -10.03 -19.65
C SER A 120 16.11 -9.91 -18.85
N CYS A 121 15.86 -10.89 -17.99
CA CYS A 121 14.85 -10.85 -16.93
C CYS A 121 15.56 -10.57 -15.60
N THR A 122 15.26 -9.43 -14.98
CA THR A 122 15.87 -9.00 -13.71
C THR A 122 14.79 -8.59 -12.71
N LEU A 123 15.15 -8.45 -11.43
CA LEU A 123 14.19 -8.01 -10.41
C LEU A 123 13.67 -6.58 -10.64
N GLY A 124 14.45 -5.73 -11.31
CA GLY A 124 14.13 -4.32 -11.43
C GLY A 124 13.96 -3.66 -10.07
N ASN A 125 12.78 -3.09 -9.82
CA ASN A 125 12.41 -2.47 -8.54
C ASN A 125 11.83 -3.44 -7.52
N MET A 126 11.60 -4.71 -7.86
CA MET A 126 11.22 -5.70 -6.85
C MET A 126 12.32 -5.83 -5.79
N PRO A 127 11.96 -5.99 -4.50
CA PRO A 127 12.94 -6.23 -3.44
C PRO A 127 13.75 -7.50 -3.71
N SER A 128 14.96 -7.58 -3.18
CA SER A 128 15.82 -8.76 -3.35
C SER A 128 15.54 -9.84 -2.32
N TYR A 129 15.12 -9.42 -1.12
CA TYR A 129 14.71 -10.30 -0.03
C TYR A 129 13.40 -9.78 0.57
N VAL A 130 12.54 -10.69 0.97
CA VAL A 130 11.25 -10.39 1.60
C VAL A 130 11.14 -11.18 2.90
N VAL A 131 10.90 -10.51 4.02
CA VAL A 131 10.53 -11.13 5.28
C VAL A 131 9.02 -11.33 5.28
N ASN A 132 8.59 -12.59 5.31
CA ASN A 132 7.19 -12.94 5.45
C ASN A 132 6.79 -12.92 6.93
N VAL A 133 6.35 -11.77 7.44
CA VAL A 133 6.11 -11.62 8.88
C VAL A 133 4.81 -12.31 9.30
N THR A 134 4.86 -12.99 10.42
CA THR A 134 3.72 -13.69 11.04
C THR A 134 3.38 -13.14 12.43
N CYS A 135 4.26 -12.31 13.00
CA CYS A 135 3.99 -11.57 14.23
C CYS A 135 4.77 -10.24 14.30
N ALA A 136 4.47 -9.42 15.32
CA ALA A 136 5.18 -8.16 15.57
C ALA A 136 6.68 -8.35 15.87
N HIS A 137 7.06 -9.51 16.42
CA HIS A 137 8.47 -9.81 16.69
C HIS A 137 9.29 -9.91 15.40
N ASP A 138 8.77 -10.56 14.36
CA ASP A 138 9.45 -10.68 13.06
C ASP A 138 9.71 -9.30 12.45
N VAL A 139 8.73 -8.38 12.58
CA VAL A 139 8.87 -6.99 12.14
C VAL A 139 9.98 -6.27 12.90
N SER A 140 10.02 -6.41 14.23
CA SER A 140 11.09 -5.86 15.08
C SER A 140 12.47 -6.39 14.66
N LEU A 141 12.60 -7.71 14.43
CA LEU A 141 13.84 -8.33 13.97
C LEU A 141 14.27 -7.78 12.61
N ALA A 142 13.34 -7.67 11.65
CA ALA A 142 13.63 -7.17 10.32
C ALA A 142 14.05 -5.69 10.32
N VAL A 143 13.39 -4.85 11.11
CA VAL A 143 13.77 -3.43 11.28
C VAL A 143 15.18 -3.32 11.87
N LYS A 144 15.47 -4.07 12.94
CA LYS A 144 16.79 -4.07 13.59
C LYS A 144 17.89 -4.59 12.67
N PHE A 145 17.61 -5.66 11.93
CA PHE A 145 18.54 -6.22 10.95
C PHE A 145 18.85 -5.23 9.82
N ALA A 146 17.81 -4.59 9.27
CA ALA A 146 17.99 -3.57 8.24
C ALA A 146 18.83 -2.39 8.74
N ALA A 147 18.57 -1.90 9.96
CA ALA A 147 19.34 -0.83 10.58
C ALA A 147 20.81 -1.23 10.81
N ALA A 148 21.05 -2.41 11.36
CA ALA A 148 22.40 -2.93 11.65
C ALA A 148 23.28 -3.08 10.40
N HIS A 149 22.67 -3.38 9.25
CA HIS A 149 23.37 -3.60 7.98
C HIS A 149 23.18 -2.45 6.97
N ASN A 150 22.62 -1.32 7.39
CA ASN A 150 22.33 -0.16 6.53
C ASN A 150 21.56 -0.52 5.25
N LEU A 151 20.58 -1.43 5.36
CA LEU A 151 19.79 -1.90 4.23
C LEU A 151 18.66 -0.93 3.90
N ARG A 152 18.32 -0.85 2.61
CA ARG A 152 17.09 -0.18 2.19
C ARG A 152 15.90 -1.02 2.62
N LEU A 153 15.14 -0.55 3.60
CA LEU A 153 13.92 -1.21 4.05
C LEU A 153 12.71 -0.73 3.25
N ARG A 154 11.86 -1.68 2.84
CA ARG A 154 10.52 -1.42 2.28
C ARG A 154 9.47 -2.16 3.10
N ILE A 155 8.26 -1.63 3.11
CA ILE A 155 7.10 -2.29 3.72
C ILE A 155 6.07 -2.49 2.62
N LYS A 156 5.65 -3.74 2.44
CA LYS A 156 4.60 -4.12 1.50
C LYS A 156 3.47 -4.80 2.26
N ASN A 157 2.25 -4.34 2.00
CA ASN A 157 1.04 -5.10 2.31
C ASN A 157 0.58 -5.83 1.04
N SER A 158 -0.48 -5.34 0.38
CA SER A 158 -1.02 -5.91 -0.86
C SER A 158 -0.29 -5.46 -2.13
N GLY A 159 0.51 -4.38 -2.06
CA GLY A 159 1.24 -3.83 -3.21
C GLY A 159 0.46 -2.80 -4.03
N HIS A 160 -0.69 -2.34 -3.56
CA HIS A 160 -1.56 -1.32 -4.18
C HIS A 160 -1.02 0.13 -4.19
N ASP A 161 0.28 0.35 -3.95
CA ASP A 161 0.80 1.71 -3.91
C ASP A 161 1.05 2.27 -5.32
N TYR A 162 0.24 3.25 -5.73
CA TYR A 162 0.39 3.93 -7.02
C TYR A 162 1.76 4.59 -7.21
N ALA A 163 2.36 5.08 -6.11
CA ALA A 163 3.63 5.82 -6.14
C ALA A 163 4.87 4.91 -5.97
N GLY A 164 4.71 3.59 -5.96
CA GLY A 164 5.80 2.62 -5.86
C GLY A 164 6.51 2.61 -4.49
N ARG A 165 5.88 3.13 -3.43
CA ARG A 165 6.48 3.23 -2.08
C ARG A 165 6.71 1.87 -1.42
N SER A 166 5.98 0.83 -1.84
CA SER A 166 6.07 -0.55 -1.35
C SER A 166 7.08 -1.43 -2.09
N ALA A 167 7.84 -0.87 -3.04
CA ALA A 167 8.89 -1.56 -3.79
C ALA A 167 10.21 -0.77 -3.78
N GLY A 168 11.31 -1.44 -4.10
CA GLY A 168 12.61 -0.81 -4.24
C GLY A 168 13.70 -1.77 -4.65
N LYS A 169 14.44 -1.41 -5.71
CA LYS A 169 15.62 -2.14 -6.18
C LYS A 169 16.60 -2.39 -5.03
N GLY A 170 17.01 -3.65 -4.88
CA GLY A 170 18.02 -4.09 -3.91
C GLY A 170 17.58 -4.05 -2.45
N ALA A 171 16.29 -3.82 -2.17
CA ALA A 171 15.76 -3.67 -0.82
C ALA A 171 15.55 -5.00 -0.09
N LEU A 172 15.52 -4.92 1.24
CA LEU A 172 14.84 -5.87 2.10
C LEU A 172 13.40 -5.37 2.30
N SER A 173 12.41 -6.21 2.03
CA SER A 173 11.00 -5.87 2.22
C SER A 173 10.42 -6.60 3.43
N ILE A 174 9.58 -5.93 4.21
CA ILE A 174 8.71 -6.54 5.21
C ILE A 174 7.35 -6.71 4.56
N TRP A 175 6.88 -7.95 4.45
CA TRP A 175 5.60 -8.27 3.83
C TRP A 175 4.56 -8.61 4.88
N THR A 176 3.64 -7.68 5.13
CA THR A 176 2.68 -7.74 6.24
C THR A 176 1.37 -8.45 5.89
N ARG A 177 1.22 -8.99 4.68
CA ARG A 177 -0.04 -9.56 4.17
C ARG A 177 -0.58 -10.69 5.05
N HIS A 178 0.29 -11.48 5.68
CA HIS A 178 -0.09 -12.62 6.51
C HIS A 178 -0.43 -12.24 7.96
N LEU A 179 -0.33 -10.96 8.34
CA LEU A 179 -0.95 -10.44 9.56
C LEU A 179 -2.41 -10.06 9.25
N ASN A 180 -3.23 -11.04 8.89
CA ASN A 180 -4.59 -10.83 8.35
C ASN A 180 -5.71 -11.35 9.26
N GLU A 181 -5.44 -11.52 10.55
CA GLU A 181 -6.50 -11.83 11.53
C GLU A 181 -7.35 -10.58 11.80
N ALA A 182 -8.67 -10.76 11.92
CA ALA A 182 -9.64 -9.74 12.28
C ALA A 182 -10.65 -10.30 13.30
N VAL A 183 -10.80 -9.62 14.45
CA VAL A 183 -11.66 -10.07 15.56
C VAL A 183 -12.51 -8.91 16.05
N LEU A 184 -13.79 -9.18 16.32
CA LEU A 184 -14.66 -8.20 17.00
C LEU A 184 -14.29 -8.12 18.48
N ILE A 185 -14.07 -6.90 18.96
CA ILE A 185 -14.01 -6.61 20.39
C ILE A 185 -15.10 -5.59 20.69
N GLU A 186 -16.12 -6.02 21.42
CA GLU A 186 -17.18 -5.15 21.92
C GLU A 186 -16.69 -4.35 23.13
N ASP A 187 -17.16 -3.11 23.27
CA ASP A 187 -16.84 -2.23 24.41
C ASP A 187 -15.31 -2.03 24.65
N PHE A 188 -14.52 -2.01 23.58
CA PHE A 188 -13.07 -1.85 23.65
C PHE A 188 -12.69 -0.49 24.27
N SER A 189 -11.93 -0.55 25.37
CA SER A 189 -11.36 0.62 26.04
C SER A 189 -9.88 0.78 25.64
N PRO A 190 -9.49 1.87 24.95
CA PRO A 190 -8.11 2.06 24.50
C PRO A 190 -7.15 2.26 25.66
N GLU A 191 -5.90 1.86 25.49
CA GLU A 191 -4.94 1.85 26.60
C GLU A 191 -4.67 3.26 27.13
N GLY A 192 -4.92 3.48 28.42
CA GLY A 192 -4.72 4.77 29.08
C GLY A 192 -5.81 5.82 28.78
N VAL A 193 -6.88 5.46 28.07
CA VAL A 193 -8.04 6.31 27.85
C VAL A 193 -9.13 5.92 28.84
N HIS A 194 -9.63 6.87 29.63
CA HIS A 194 -10.64 6.63 30.66
C HIS A 194 -12.02 7.15 30.21
N GLY A 195 -13.08 6.39 30.50
CA GLY A 195 -14.46 6.81 30.24
C GLY A 195 -14.88 6.80 28.77
N TYR A 196 -14.12 6.13 27.90
CA TYR A 196 -14.44 5.94 26.50
C TYR A 196 -14.27 4.48 26.11
N SER A 197 -15.30 3.92 25.47
CA SER A 197 -15.29 2.58 24.90
C SER A 197 -16.11 2.56 23.61
N THR A 198 -15.80 1.62 22.71
CA THR A 198 -16.50 1.43 21.44
C THR A 198 -16.27 0.02 20.93
N ASP A 199 -17.18 -0.50 20.13
CA ASP A 199 -16.92 -1.71 19.37
C ASP A 199 -15.83 -1.43 18.32
N VAL A 200 -14.90 -2.37 18.17
CA VAL A 200 -13.82 -2.29 17.18
C VAL A 200 -13.62 -3.62 16.48
N VAL A 201 -13.15 -3.54 15.23
CA VAL A 201 -12.37 -4.63 14.64
C VAL A 201 -10.92 -4.47 15.10
N SER A 202 -10.43 -5.50 15.77
CA SER A 202 -9.03 -5.72 16.12
C SER A 202 -8.40 -6.50 14.98
N ALA A 203 -7.53 -5.86 14.19
CA ALA A 203 -7.02 -6.44 12.96
C ALA A 203 -5.53 -6.21 12.76
N GLY A 204 -4.85 -7.22 12.22
CA GLY A 204 -3.51 -7.05 11.67
C GLY A 204 -3.54 -6.20 10.38
N PRO A 205 -2.40 -5.62 9.96
CA PRO A 205 -2.33 -4.76 8.77
C PRO A 205 -2.61 -5.47 7.45
N GLY A 206 -2.54 -6.80 7.42
CA GLY A 206 -2.69 -7.64 6.23
C GLY A 206 -4.12 -7.88 5.78
N VAL A 207 -5.12 -7.45 6.56
CA VAL A 207 -6.55 -7.58 6.22
C VAL A 207 -6.87 -6.70 5.01
N ASN A 208 -7.36 -7.30 3.93
CA ASN A 208 -7.85 -6.57 2.76
C ASN A 208 -9.34 -6.20 2.89
N VAL A 209 -9.87 -5.43 1.94
CA VAL A 209 -11.25 -4.94 1.99
C VAL A 209 -12.27 -6.09 1.90
N GLU A 210 -11.98 -7.12 1.12
CA GLU A 210 -12.86 -8.30 1.00
C GLU A 210 -12.97 -9.05 2.33
N GLU A 211 -11.82 -9.37 2.94
CA GLU A 211 -11.72 -10.02 4.25
C GLU A 211 -12.42 -9.18 5.33
N LEU A 212 -12.27 -7.85 5.29
CA LEU A 212 -12.91 -6.93 6.23
C LEU A 212 -14.43 -6.89 6.06
N ASN A 213 -14.93 -6.92 4.83
CA ASN A 213 -16.37 -6.96 4.54
C ASN A 213 -16.98 -8.29 4.96
N GLN A 214 -16.29 -9.41 4.72
CA GLN A 214 -16.70 -10.74 5.18
C GLN A 214 -16.77 -10.78 6.72
N TRP A 215 -15.73 -10.29 7.39
CA TRP A 215 -15.73 -10.13 8.85
C TRP A 215 -16.95 -9.32 9.34
N GLY A 216 -17.28 -8.22 8.66
CA GLY A 216 -18.45 -7.40 9.02
C GLY A 216 -19.77 -8.16 8.89
N ALA A 217 -19.94 -8.89 7.79
CA ALA A 217 -21.11 -9.74 7.56
C ALA A 217 -21.27 -10.80 8.66
N ASP A 218 -20.19 -11.47 9.04
CA ASP A 218 -20.20 -12.54 10.05
C ASP A 218 -20.49 -12.02 11.47
N ASN A 219 -20.15 -10.76 11.75
CA ASN A 219 -20.30 -10.14 13.07
C ASN A 219 -21.49 -9.17 13.17
N ALA A 220 -22.32 -9.05 12.13
CA ALA A 220 -23.37 -8.05 12.01
C ALA A 220 -22.85 -6.62 12.29
N ARG A 221 -21.66 -6.31 11.78
CA ARG A 221 -21.00 -5.02 11.89
C ARG A 221 -20.68 -4.45 10.50
N VAL A 222 -20.48 -3.14 10.45
CA VAL A 222 -19.93 -2.41 9.31
C VAL A 222 -18.76 -1.55 9.80
N THR A 223 -17.74 -1.41 8.97
CA THR A 223 -16.62 -0.52 9.23
C THR A 223 -16.21 0.20 7.94
N ILE A 224 -15.06 0.87 7.93
CA ILE A 224 -14.60 1.67 6.80
C ILE A 224 -13.60 0.87 5.97
N GLY A 225 -13.95 0.66 4.70
CA GLY A 225 -13.09 0.02 3.71
C GLY A 225 -13.12 0.77 2.38
N GLY A 226 -12.13 0.51 1.53
CA GLY A 226 -12.06 1.06 0.18
C GLY A 226 -13.06 0.42 -0.78
N TYR A 227 -12.99 0.80 -2.06
CA TYR A 227 -13.85 0.25 -3.11
C TYR A 227 -13.30 -1.06 -3.71
N THR A 228 -11.97 -1.23 -3.69
CA THR A 228 -11.31 -2.36 -4.35
C THR A 228 -11.06 -3.48 -3.33
N PRO A 229 -11.61 -4.69 -3.54
CA PRO A 229 -11.53 -5.81 -2.59
C PRO A 229 -10.10 -6.15 -2.10
N SER A 230 -9.12 -6.09 -3.00
CA SER A 230 -7.71 -6.43 -2.75
C SER A 230 -6.87 -5.31 -2.13
N VAL A 231 -7.45 -4.13 -1.85
CA VAL A 231 -6.71 -3.09 -1.12
C VAL A 231 -6.54 -3.53 0.33
N GLY A 232 -5.32 -3.42 0.86
CA GLY A 232 -5.04 -3.69 2.27
C GLY A 232 -5.74 -2.67 3.16
N ALA A 233 -6.94 -3.02 3.62
CA ALA A 233 -7.86 -2.13 4.31
C ALA A 233 -7.24 -1.58 5.59
N THR A 234 -6.52 -2.38 6.36
CA THR A 234 -5.88 -1.98 7.62
C THR A 234 -4.41 -1.57 7.48
N GLY A 235 -3.92 -1.42 6.24
CA GLY A 235 -2.56 -0.99 5.95
C GLY A 235 -2.47 0.45 5.43
N GLY A 236 -1.76 0.62 4.31
CA GLY A 236 -1.51 1.94 3.71
C GLY A 236 -2.77 2.74 3.35
N TYR A 237 -3.92 2.07 3.15
CA TYR A 237 -5.22 2.73 2.97
C TYR A 237 -5.59 3.61 4.17
N LEU A 238 -5.58 3.05 5.38
CA LEU A 238 -5.82 3.83 6.61
C LEU A 238 -4.74 4.87 6.81
N LEU A 239 -3.47 4.53 6.59
CA LEU A 239 -2.38 5.47 6.87
C LEU A 239 -2.40 6.70 5.96
N GLY A 240 -2.99 6.59 4.77
CA GLY A 240 -3.10 7.68 3.79
C GLY A 240 -4.42 8.46 3.82
N GLY A 241 -5.38 8.11 4.67
CA GLY A 241 -6.71 8.76 4.74
C GLY A 241 -7.85 7.75 4.72
N GLY A 242 -7.94 6.96 3.67
CA GLY A 242 -8.92 5.89 3.55
C GLY A 242 -10.33 6.39 3.22
N PHE A 243 -10.59 6.73 1.96
CA PHE A 243 -11.94 7.05 1.49
C PHE A 243 -12.71 5.80 1.04
N GLY A 244 -14.02 5.76 1.26
CA GLY A 244 -14.84 4.58 0.96
C GLY A 244 -16.34 4.88 0.90
N PRO A 245 -17.16 3.89 0.52
CA PRO A 245 -18.62 4.05 0.37
C PRO A 245 -19.33 4.51 1.64
N THR A 246 -18.79 4.17 2.81
CA THR A 246 -19.38 4.47 4.12
C THR A 246 -18.84 5.75 4.75
N ALA A 247 -17.90 6.43 4.10
CA ALA A 247 -17.25 7.62 4.64
C ALA A 247 -18.22 8.80 4.90
N PRO A 248 -19.25 9.07 4.07
CA PRO A 248 -20.24 10.11 4.39
C PRO A 248 -21.04 9.85 5.68
N HIS A 249 -21.16 8.59 6.11
CA HIS A 249 -21.88 8.23 7.34
C HIS A 249 -20.99 8.20 8.58
N PHE A 250 -19.75 7.74 8.44
CA PHE A 250 -18.90 7.40 9.59
C PHE A 250 -17.54 8.13 9.60
N GLY A 251 -17.26 8.98 8.62
CA GLY A 251 -15.96 9.63 8.42
C GLY A 251 -14.98 8.78 7.62
N MET A 252 -13.80 9.33 7.32
CA MET A 252 -12.75 8.59 6.60
C MET A 252 -12.17 7.46 7.46
N GLY A 253 -11.45 6.53 6.84
CA GLY A 253 -10.77 5.45 7.55
C GLY A 253 -9.89 5.96 8.70
N VAL A 254 -9.13 7.04 8.47
CA VAL A 254 -8.34 7.71 9.52
C VAL A 254 -9.18 8.22 10.69
N ASP A 255 -10.43 8.64 10.49
CA ASP A 255 -11.30 9.15 11.56
C ASP A 255 -11.80 8.03 12.50
N ASN A 256 -11.68 6.80 12.02
CA ASN A 256 -12.21 5.62 12.65
C ASN A 256 -11.16 4.80 13.41
N VAL A 257 -9.87 5.13 13.28
CA VAL A 257 -8.84 4.43 14.06
C VAL A 257 -8.87 4.88 15.51
N VAL A 258 -8.91 3.90 16.40
CA VAL A 258 -8.93 4.09 17.85
C VAL A 258 -7.52 3.95 18.44
N GLN A 259 -6.77 2.95 17.96
CA GLN A 259 -5.43 2.63 18.46
C GLN A 259 -4.61 1.92 17.38
N PHE A 260 -3.29 2.10 17.42
CA PHE A 260 -2.32 1.32 16.65
C PHE A 260 -1.33 0.61 17.57
N GLU A 261 -0.86 -0.56 17.13
CA GLU A 261 0.42 -1.12 17.54
C GLU A 261 1.43 -0.91 16.40
N VAL A 262 2.61 -0.38 16.74
CA VAL A 262 3.59 0.09 15.77
C VAL A 262 4.99 -0.32 16.20
N ILE A 263 5.77 -0.86 15.26
CA ILE A 263 7.22 -1.00 15.40
C ILE A 263 7.91 0.28 14.92
N THR A 264 8.59 0.97 15.83
CA THR A 264 9.36 2.18 15.51
C THR A 264 10.72 1.84 14.89
N ALA A 265 11.46 2.84 14.40
CA ALA A 265 12.71 2.63 13.66
C ALA A 265 13.87 2.04 14.49
N ASP A 266 13.79 2.13 15.82
CA ASP A 266 14.64 1.43 16.80
C ASP A 266 14.23 -0.05 17.00
N GLY A 267 13.10 -0.46 16.42
CA GLY A 267 12.52 -1.79 16.50
C GLY A 267 11.75 -2.05 17.80
N ASP A 268 11.34 -1.01 18.52
CA ASP A 268 10.47 -1.14 19.70
C ASP A 268 8.98 -1.23 19.33
N ILE A 269 8.21 -1.99 20.10
CA ILE A 269 6.74 -1.99 20.01
C ILE A 269 6.19 -0.80 20.81
N LYS A 270 5.36 0.03 20.17
CA LYS A 270 4.66 1.15 20.79
C LYS A 270 3.17 1.08 20.51
N ILE A 271 2.37 1.44 21.52
CA ILE A 271 0.94 1.72 21.36
C ILE A 271 0.74 3.21 21.10
N ALA A 272 0.04 3.55 20.02
CA ALA A 272 -0.27 4.93 19.65
C ALA A 272 -1.79 5.14 19.63
N ASN A 273 -2.29 6.04 20.47
CA ASN A 273 -3.70 6.41 20.59
C ASN A 273 -3.84 7.86 21.12
N SER A 274 -5.05 8.26 21.54
CA SER A 274 -5.31 9.62 22.05
C SER A 274 -4.67 9.94 23.41
N ALA A 275 -4.14 8.95 24.13
CA ALA A 275 -3.46 9.13 25.42
C ALA A 275 -1.95 8.85 25.34
N LYS A 276 -1.52 7.91 24.50
CA LYS A 276 -0.13 7.43 24.37
C LYS A 276 0.45 7.71 22.98
N ASN A 277 1.69 8.21 22.92
CA ASN A 277 2.40 8.51 21.67
C ASN A 277 1.51 9.29 20.69
N GLN A 278 0.91 10.38 21.18
CA GLN A 278 -0.18 11.11 20.49
C GLN A 278 0.27 11.75 19.18
N ASP A 279 1.53 12.16 19.11
CA ASP A 279 2.20 12.66 17.90
C ASP A 279 2.32 11.57 16.83
N LEU A 280 2.74 10.36 17.21
CA LEU A 280 2.77 9.19 16.33
C LEU A 280 1.35 8.79 15.90
N PHE A 281 0.38 8.80 16.81
CA PHE A 281 -1.02 8.52 16.51
C PHE A 281 -1.59 9.51 15.49
N TRP A 282 -1.32 10.80 15.68
CA TRP A 282 -1.70 11.84 14.74
C TRP A 282 -1.04 11.64 13.37
N ALA A 283 0.27 11.36 13.35
CA ALA A 283 1.02 11.19 12.11
C ALA A 283 0.56 9.98 11.28
N LEU A 284 0.24 8.87 11.93
CA LEU A 284 -0.26 7.65 11.26
C LEU A 284 -1.68 7.81 10.70
N ARG A 285 -2.44 8.82 11.15
CA ARG A 285 -3.80 9.09 10.70
C ARG A 285 -3.84 10.10 9.54
N GLY A 286 -3.15 9.76 8.46
CA GLY A 286 -3.16 10.52 7.20
C GLY A 286 -1.78 10.97 6.68
N GLY A 287 -0.74 10.84 7.48
CA GLY A 287 0.64 11.17 7.08
C GLY A 287 1.35 10.08 6.25
N GLY A 288 0.71 8.92 6.06
CA GLY A 288 1.28 7.77 5.35
C GLY A 288 2.16 6.86 6.21
N GLY A 289 2.78 5.86 5.59
CA GLY A 289 3.50 4.77 6.27
C GLY A 289 4.97 5.02 6.63
N ALA A 290 5.39 6.28 6.80
CA ALA A 290 6.81 6.62 7.04
C ALA A 290 7.22 6.63 8.52
N PHE A 291 6.28 6.51 9.46
CA PHE A 291 6.52 6.73 10.88
C PHE A 291 6.78 5.46 11.71
N GLY A 292 6.66 4.30 11.08
CA GLY A 292 6.84 2.99 11.70
C GLY A 292 6.12 1.91 10.92
N VAL A 293 6.30 0.66 11.32
CA VAL A 293 5.59 -0.48 10.73
C VAL A 293 4.41 -0.84 11.64
N VAL A 294 3.20 -0.58 11.16
CA VAL A 294 1.98 -0.98 11.87
C VAL A 294 1.89 -2.50 11.89
N THR A 295 1.73 -3.07 13.08
CA THR A 295 1.54 -4.51 13.32
C THR A 295 0.12 -4.84 13.74
N HIS A 296 -0.62 -3.86 14.25
CA HIS A 296 -2.03 -4.04 14.65
C HIS A 296 -2.81 -2.73 14.62
N VAL A 297 -4.12 -2.82 14.33
CA VAL A 297 -5.06 -1.69 14.28
C VAL A 297 -6.33 -2.04 15.03
N TRP A 298 -6.84 -1.10 15.81
CA TRP A 298 -8.20 -1.14 16.35
C TRP A 298 -9.02 -0.06 15.65
N LEU A 299 -9.94 -0.48 14.77
CA LEU A 299 -10.77 0.38 13.94
C LEU A 299 -12.22 0.28 14.42
N LYS A 300 -12.94 1.41 14.54
CA LYS A 300 -14.35 1.41 14.97
C LYS A 300 -15.20 0.46 14.12
N ALA A 301 -16.05 -0.29 14.81
CA ALA A 301 -17.07 -1.15 14.21
C ALA A 301 -18.45 -0.63 14.60
N TYR A 302 -19.31 -0.47 13.62
CA TYR A 302 -20.67 0.04 13.80
C TYR A 302 -21.68 -1.09 13.56
N PRO A 303 -22.89 -1.03 14.12
CA PRO A 303 -23.96 -1.95 13.75
C PRO A 303 -24.17 -1.98 12.23
N ALA A 304 -24.39 -3.17 11.66
CA ALA A 304 -24.66 -3.30 10.23
C ALA A 304 -25.83 -2.41 9.79
N LEU A 305 -25.72 -1.85 8.57
CA LEU A 305 -26.80 -1.04 8.00
C LEU A 305 -28.01 -1.91 7.68
N ALA A 306 -29.21 -1.45 8.05
CA ALA A 306 -30.44 -2.19 7.82
C ALA A 306 -30.76 -2.40 6.33
N ALA A 307 -30.34 -1.46 5.47
CA ALA A 307 -30.47 -1.54 4.03
C ALA A 307 -29.40 -0.67 3.34
N VAL A 308 -28.94 -1.11 2.18
CA VAL A 308 -28.09 -0.33 1.28
C VAL A 308 -28.74 -0.38 -0.11
N ASN A 309 -28.98 0.79 -0.70
CA ASN A 309 -29.51 0.91 -2.05
C ASN A 309 -28.43 1.44 -2.98
N THR A 310 -28.24 0.81 -4.13
CA THR A 310 -27.28 1.25 -5.15
C THR A 310 -28.04 1.65 -6.41
N VAL A 311 -27.80 2.87 -6.89
CA VAL A 311 -28.25 3.32 -8.20
C VAL A 311 -27.01 3.44 -9.09
N ALA A 312 -26.95 2.61 -10.13
CA ALA A 312 -25.84 2.59 -11.06
C ALA A 312 -26.36 2.40 -12.49
N GLY A 313 -25.71 3.09 -13.44
CA GLY A 313 -26.04 2.98 -14.85
C GLY A 313 -25.28 4.01 -15.69
N PRO A 314 -25.10 3.74 -16.99
CA PRO A 314 -24.52 4.73 -17.90
C PRO A 314 -25.54 5.84 -18.18
N VAL A 315 -25.05 7.07 -18.29
CA VAL A 315 -25.78 8.18 -18.89
C VAL A 315 -25.09 8.54 -20.19
N VAL A 316 -25.85 8.49 -21.30
CA VAL A 316 -25.34 8.79 -22.64
C VAL A 316 -25.95 10.11 -23.11
N CYS A 317 -25.10 11.08 -23.40
CA CYS A 317 -25.51 12.40 -23.90
C CYS A 317 -25.54 12.41 -25.43
N GLN A 318 -26.46 13.18 -26.00
CA GLN A 318 -26.64 13.27 -27.45
C GLN A 318 -25.57 14.14 -28.12
N ASP A 319 -25.05 15.11 -27.38
CA ASP A 319 -24.06 16.08 -27.84
C ASP A 319 -23.21 16.58 -26.67
N ARG A 320 -22.23 17.44 -27.00
CA ARG A 320 -21.32 18.03 -26.02
C ARG A 320 -22.04 18.97 -25.02
N ALA A 321 -23.05 19.70 -25.47
CA ALA A 321 -23.75 20.66 -24.61
C ALA A 321 -24.54 19.94 -23.50
N SER A 322 -25.27 18.88 -23.86
CA SER A 322 -25.95 18.01 -22.91
C SER A 322 -24.98 17.26 -22.00
N TYR A 323 -23.80 16.88 -22.50
CA TYR A 323 -22.72 16.31 -21.68
C TYR A 323 -22.19 17.30 -20.64
N GLU A 324 -21.85 18.53 -21.03
CA GLU A 324 -21.39 19.58 -20.11
C GLU A 324 -22.47 19.94 -19.08
N GLN A 325 -23.74 20.02 -19.50
CA GLN A 325 -24.86 20.24 -18.58
C GLN A 325 -25.01 19.10 -17.57
N MET A 326 -24.89 17.85 -18.02
CA MET A 326 -24.88 16.69 -17.13
C MET A 326 -23.72 16.76 -16.13
N ILE A 327 -22.52 17.16 -16.57
CA ILE A 327 -21.36 17.37 -15.69
C ILE A 327 -21.69 18.33 -14.56
N ASN A 328 -22.10 19.54 -14.91
CA ASN A 328 -22.39 20.57 -13.93
C ASN A 328 -23.50 20.14 -12.97
N THR A 329 -24.57 19.52 -13.49
CA THR A 329 -25.68 19.04 -12.67
C THR A 329 -25.23 17.97 -11.66
N LEU A 330 -24.43 17.01 -12.08
CA LEU A 330 -23.97 15.93 -11.19
C LEU A 330 -22.96 16.41 -10.14
N ILE A 331 -22.12 17.40 -10.48
CA ILE A 331 -21.23 18.07 -9.52
C ILE A 331 -22.06 18.85 -8.49
N ASP A 332 -23.06 19.62 -8.93
CA ASP A 332 -23.93 20.39 -8.04
C ASP A 332 -24.75 19.48 -7.10
N LEU A 333 -25.16 18.30 -7.58
CA LEU A 333 -25.86 17.31 -6.77
C LEU A 333 -24.95 16.60 -5.76
N GLN A 334 -23.63 16.62 -5.92
CA GLN A 334 -22.73 15.85 -5.06
C GLN A 334 -22.75 16.34 -3.61
N VAL A 335 -22.81 17.66 -3.39
CA VAL A 335 -22.86 18.24 -2.04
C VAL A 335 -24.12 17.80 -1.27
N PRO A 336 -25.36 18.05 -1.76
CA PRO A 336 -26.55 17.65 -1.02
C PRO A 336 -26.69 16.12 -0.88
N LEU A 337 -26.17 15.34 -1.84
CA LEU A 337 -26.15 13.88 -1.71
C LEU A 337 -25.20 13.43 -0.60
N ASN A 338 -23.98 13.98 -0.54
CA ASN A 338 -23.02 13.68 0.52
C ASN A 338 -23.53 14.11 1.90
N ASP A 339 -24.15 15.30 2.01
CA ASP A 339 -24.73 15.80 3.26
C ASP A 339 -25.91 14.91 3.74
N ALA A 340 -26.62 14.27 2.82
CA ALA A 340 -27.62 13.26 3.12
C ALA A 340 -27.02 11.87 3.46
N GLY A 341 -25.70 11.74 3.48
CA GLY A 341 -24.97 10.50 3.78
C GLY A 341 -24.74 9.59 2.57
N HIS A 342 -25.11 10.00 1.34
CA HIS A 342 -24.86 9.19 0.16
C HIS A 342 -23.41 9.28 -0.28
N SER A 343 -22.84 8.16 -0.72
CA SER A 343 -21.56 8.16 -1.44
C SER A 343 -21.81 8.15 -2.94
N VAL A 344 -21.13 9.04 -3.66
CA VAL A 344 -21.26 9.20 -5.11
C VAL A 344 -19.88 9.01 -5.76
N SER A 345 -19.82 8.13 -6.76
CA SER A 345 -18.64 7.91 -7.62
C SER A 345 -19.06 8.02 -9.08
N GLN A 346 -18.26 8.72 -9.88
CA GLN A 346 -18.58 9.06 -11.27
C GLN A 346 -17.34 8.93 -12.15
N ILE A 347 -17.51 8.34 -13.34
CA ILE A 347 -16.46 8.24 -14.36
C ILE A 347 -16.98 8.95 -15.61
N TRP A 348 -16.19 9.91 -16.10
CA TRP A 348 -16.53 10.78 -17.21
C TRP A 348 -15.68 10.43 -18.41
N ILE A 349 -16.30 9.96 -19.49
CA ILE A 349 -15.60 9.60 -20.73
C ILE A 349 -16.06 10.57 -21.82
N GLY A 350 -15.19 11.51 -22.19
CA GLY A 350 -15.40 12.35 -23.35
C GLY A 350 -14.94 11.65 -24.62
N HIS A 351 -15.80 11.59 -25.65
CA HIS A 351 -15.37 11.26 -27.01
C HIS A 351 -14.62 12.46 -27.62
N ASN A 352 -13.41 12.73 -27.14
CA ASN A 352 -12.50 13.62 -27.85
C ASN A 352 -11.69 12.78 -28.84
N GLN A 353 -11.87 13.01 -30.13
CA GLN A 353 -10.91 12.65 -31.19
C GLN A 353 -9.59 13.46 -31.07
N CYS A 354 -9.16 13.80 -29.87
CA CYS A 354 -7.84 14.34 -29.60
C CYS A 354 -7.04 13.26 -28.90
N ALA A 355 -6.34 12.48 -29.73
CA ALA A 355 -5.12 11.80 -29.34
C ALA A 355 -4.17 12.84 -28.72
N ILE A 356 -4.15 12.90 -27.40
CA ILE A 356 -3.08 13.56 -26.67
C ILE A 356 -1.91 12.57 -26.69
N HIS A 357 -0.98 12.83 -27.61
CA HIS A 357 0.38 12.31 -27.68
C HIS A 357 0.63 10.86 -27.26
N SER A 358 0.72 9.95 -28.24
CA SER A 358 1.80 8.95 -28.19
C SER A 358 2.30 8.66 -29.60
N ASN A 359 3.60 8.84 -29.82
CA ASN A 359 4.34 8.31 -30.97
C ASN A 359 4.63 6.81 -30.77
N TYR A 360 3.64 6.04 -30.30
CA TYR A 360 3.72 4.59 -30.17
C TYR A 360 2.38 3.99 -30.60
N CYS A 361 2.17 4.04 -31.92
CA CYS A 361 1.47 2.98 -32.65
C CYS A 361 2.53 2.15 -33.38
#